data_AF-A0A7R9T9E8-F1
#
_entry.id   AF-A0A7R9T9E8-F1
#
_cell.length_a   1.000
_cell.length_b   1.000
_cell.length_c   1.000
_cell.angle_alpha   90.00
_cell.angle_beta   90.00
_cell.angle_gamma   90.00
#
_symmetry.space_group_name_H-M   'P 1'
#
loop_
_entity.id
_entity.type
_entity.pdbx_description
1 polymer ?
#
loop_
_entity_poly.entity_id
_entity_poly.type
_entity_poly.pdbx_seq_one_letter_code
_entity_poly.pdbx_strand_id
1 'polypeptide(L)'
;GTAGWGAEGRSINLVVTGRGFAALERFGLADALRAISVPIRGRMVHKADGSTAYQPYGIGHEANYSISRGEMNKELMTLAEEAGVEIAFGASYDAKASAPLAGRHVVITADGSRV
;
A
#
# COMPACT_ATOMS: atom_id res chain seq x y z
N GLY A 1 -21.10 18.47 17.63
CA GLY A 1 -20.33 18.59 16.39
C GLY A 1 -18.99 17.95 16.59
N THR A 2 -18.75 16.78 16.01
CA THR A 2 -17.47 16.08 16.10
C THR A 2 -16.69 16.34 14.82
N ALA A 3 -15.49 16.87 15.00
CA ALA A 3 -14.56 17.25 13.96
C ALA A 3 -14.32 16.09 12.97
N GLY A 4 -14.44 16.40 11.68
CA GLY A 4 -14.01 15.52 10.61
C GLY A 4 -12.50 15.30 10.72
N TRP A 5 -12.10 14.05 10.89
CA TRP A 5 -10.71 13.66 10.86
C TRP A 5 -10.20 13.83 9.43
N GLY A 6 -9.43 14.89 9.23
CA GLY A 6 -8.87 15.29 7.94
C GLY A 6 -8.06 14.17 7.29
N ALA A 7 -8.42 13.85 6.05
CA ALA A 7 -7.63 13.01 5.15
C ALA A 7 -6.54 13.83 4.43
N GLU A 8 -6.14 14.98 4.95
CA GLU A 8 -5.42 16.02 4.18
C GLU A 8 -3.88 15.94 4.22
N GLY A 9 -3.29 14.89 4.83
CA GLY A 9 -1.82 14.80 4.98
C GLY A 9 -1.14 13.56 4.42
N ARG A 10 -1.87 12.66 3.74
CA ARG A 10 -1.29 11.38 3.29
C ARG A 10 -0.89 11.46 1.81
N SER A 11 0.24 10.86 1.48
CA SER A 11 0.76 10.80 0.11
C SER A 11 -0.27 10.21 -0.85
N ILE A 12 -0.37 10.83 -2.03
CA ILE A 12 -1.21 10.36 -3.14
C ILE A 12 -0.56 9.13 -3.78
N ASN A 13 0.76 9.17 -3.97
CA ASN A 13 1.55 8.08 -4.52
C ASN A 13 2.55 7.54 -3.48
N LEU A 14 2.83 6.25 -3.58
CA LEU A 14 3.85 5.53 -2.83
C LEU A 14 4.91 5.01 -3.79
N VAL A 15 6.15 4.92 -3.30
CA VAL A 15 7.24 4.29 -4.03
C VAL A 15 7.49 2.90 -3.46
N VAL A 16 7.22 1.86 -4.24
CA VAL A 16 7.53 0.48 -3.89
C VAL A 16 8.91 0.14 -4.45
N THR A 17 9.81 -0.26 -3.56
CA THR A 17 11.18 -0.67 -3.93
C THR A 17 11.23 -2.16 -4.24
N GLY A 18 12.38 -2.65 -4.71
CA GLY A 18 12.59 -4.09 -4.95
C GLY A 18 12.26 -4.98 -3.76
N ARG A 19 12.50 -4.51 -2.51
CA ARG A 19 12.11 -5.26 -1.30
C ARG A 19 10.60 -5.40 -1.13
N GLY A 20 9.85 -4.36 -1.51
CA GLY A 20 8.38 -4.40 -1.48
C GLY A 20 7.83 -5.42 -2.48
N PHE A 21 8.36 -5.43 -3.71
CA PHE A 21 7.96 -6.43 -4.71
C PHE A 21 8.40 -7.83 -4.35
N ALA A 22 9.59 -8.03 -3.78
CA ALA A 22 10.01 -9.35 -3.30
C ALA A 22 9.06 -9.91 -2.22
N ALA A 23 8.44 -9.06 -1.41
CA ALA A 23 7.40 -9.49 -0.47
C ALA A 23 6.11 -9.87 -1.21
N LEU A 24 5.66 -9.05 -2.16
CA LEU A 24 4.46 -9.31 -2.96
C LEU A 24 4.58 -10.57 -3.82
N GLU A 25 5.77 -10.86 -4.35
CA GLU A 25 6.07 -12.05 -5.14
C GLU A 25 5.83 -13.33 -4.33
N ARG A 26 6.17 -13.33 -3.03
CA ARG A 26 5.92 -14.47 -2.13
C ARG A 26 4.44 -14.78 -1.94
N PHE A 27 3.57 -13.79 -2.15
CA PHE A 27 2.12 -13.93 -2.03
C PHE A 27 1.42 -13.99 -3.41
N GLY A 28 2.17 -14.02 -4.52
CA GLY A 28 1.60 -14.02 -5.87
C GLY A 28 0.91 -12.71 -6.28
N LEU A 29 1.12 -11.61 -5.54
CA LEU A 29 0.43 -10.32 -5.76
C LEU A 29 1.25 -9.35 -6.62
N ALA A 30 2.48 -9.71 -6.96
CA ALA A 30 3.42 -8.80 -7.61
C ALA A 30 2.96 -8.34 -8.99
N ASP A 31 2.42 -9.22 -9.81
CA ASP A 31 2.02 -8.90 -11.18
C ASP A 31 0.82 -7.95 -11.21
N ALA A 32 -0.18 -8.20 -10.36
CA ALA A 32 -1.34 -7.32 -10.18
C ALA A 32 -0.90 -5.90 -9.78
N LEU A 33 0.00 -5.78 -8.78
CA LEU A 33 0.48 -4.46 -8.36
C LEU A 33 1.44 -3.82 -9.37
N ARG A 34 2.19 -4.60 -10.16
CA ARG A 34 3.02 -4.05 -11.24
C ARG A 34 2.15 -3.44 -12.34
N ALA A 35 1.03 -4.06 -12.68
CA ALA A 35 0.11 -3.60 -13.73
C ALA A 35 -0.48 -2.21 -13.45
N ILE A 36 -0.66 -1.86 -12.17
CA ILE A 36 -1.17 -0.55 -11.74
C ILE A 36 -0.06 0.43 -11.31
N SER A 37 1.19 0.15 -11.67
CA SER A 37 2.36 0.93 -11.24
C SER A 37 3.18 1.50 -12.40
N VAL A 38 3.90 2.58 -12.15
CA VAL A 38 4.78 3.23 -13.12
C VAL A 38 6.24 3.05 -12.71
N PRO A 39 7.11 2.47 -13.55
CA PRO A 39 8.51 2.27 -13.23
C PRO A 39 9.29 3.59 -13.22
N ILE A 40 10.05 3.81 -12.15
CA ILE A 40 10.98 4.91 -11.94
C ILE A 40 12.41 4.34 -11.92
N ARG A 41 13.16 4.59 -12.99
CA ARG A 41 14.52 4.05 -13.19
C ARG A 41 15.64 4.89 -12.59
N GLY A 42 15.31 6.09 -12.14
CA GLY A 42 16.28 7.04 -11.59
C GLY A 42 15.60 8.28 -11.08
N ARG A 43 16.39 9.18 -10.50
CA ARG A 43 15.94 10.49 -10.03
C ARG A 43 16.44 11.59 -10.95
N MET A 44 15.62 12.62 -11.10
CA MET A 44 16.04 13.90 -11.68
C MET A 44 16.35 14.87 -10.55
N VAL A 45 17.56 15.43 -10.55
CA VAL A 45 17.97 16.47 -9.60
C VAL A 45 17.88 17.83 -10.29
N HIS A 46 17.07 18.72 -9.74
CA HIS A 46 16.98 20.12 -10.19
C HIS A 46 17.96 20.96 -9.38
N LYS A 47 18.92 21.61 -10.04
CA LYS A 47 19.92 22.46 -9.40
C LYS A 47 19.43 23.91 -9.29
N ALA A 48 20.05 24.68 -8.40
CA ALA A 48 19.70 26.08 -8.18
C ALA A 48 19.94 26.98 -9.42
N ASP A 49 20.85 26.58 -10.31
CA ASP A 49 21.12 27.26 -11.59
C ASP A 49 20.09 26.94 -12.69
N GLY A 50 19.06 26.15 -12.37
CA GLY A 50 18.02 25.71 -13.31
C GLY A 50 18.41 24.50 -14.18
N SER A 51 19.66 24.03 -14.11
CA SER A 51 20.07 22.81 -14.79
C SER A 51 19.51 21.57 -14.11
N THR A 52 19.41 20.48 -14.87
CA THR A 52 18.93 19.19 -14.35
C THR A 52 19.99 18.11 -14.53
N ALA A 53 20.02 17.15 -13.61
CA ALA A 53 20.93 16.01 -13.67
C ALA A 53 20.16 14.71 -13.39
N TYR A 54 20.16 13.81 -14.36
CA TYR A 54 19.58 12.48 -14.21
C TYR A 54 20.57 11.53 -13.52
N GLN A 55 20.09 10.79 -12.52
CA GLN A 55 20.86 9.77 -11.82
C GLN A 55 20.08 8.45 -11.82
N PRO A 56 20.52 7.42 -12.55
CA PRO A 56 19.89 6.10 -12.50
C PRO A 56 20.01 5.51 -11.09
N TYR A 57 19.04 4.69 -10.67
CA TYR A 57 19.07 4.07 -9.35
C TYR A 57 20.07 2.89 -9.24
N GLY A 58 20.46 2.29 -10.36
CA GLY A 58 21.36 1.14 -10.40
C GLY A 58 21.92 0.88 -11.80
N ILE A 59 22.57 -0.27 -11.97
CA ILE A 59 23.10 -0.74 -13.27
C ILE A 59 22.06 -1.67 -13.90
N GLY A 60 21.53 -1.33 -15.09
CA GLY A 60 20.57 -2.17 -15.82
C GLY A 60 19.09 -1.79 -15.62
N HIS A 61 18.21 -2.79 -15.47
CA HIS A 61 16.73 -2.65 -15.44
C HIS A 61 16.13 -2.39 -14.05
N GLU A 62 16.95 -2.07 -13.04
CA GLU A 62 16.45 -1.79 -11.69
C GLU A 62 15.55 -0.55 -11.68
N ALA A 63 14.33 -0.71 -11.18
CA ALA A 63 13.35 0.35 -11.07
C ALA A 63 12.67 0.27 -9.70
N ASN A 64 12.44 1.44 -9.11
CA ASN A 64 11.38 1.59 -8.13
C ASN A 64 10.06 1.78 -8.87
N TYR A 65 8.93 1.62 -8.20
CA TYR A 65 7.63 1.79 -8.84
C TYR A 65 6.79 2.79 -8.08
N SER A 66 6.27 3.77 -8.80
CA SER A 66 5.25 4.68 -8.28
C SER A 66 3.89 3.99 -8.41
N ILE A 67 3.14 3.96 -7.32
CA ILE A 67 1.78 3.43 -7.29
C ILE A 67 0.87 4.41 -6.55
N SER A 68 -0.34 4.63 -7.05
CA SER A 68 -1.35 5.38 -6.30
C SER A 68 -1.67 4.63 -5.01
N ARG A 69 -1.63 5.31 -3.87
CA ARG A 69 -2.00 4.71 -2.58
C ARG A 69 -3.45 4.23 -2.59
N GLY A 70 -4.33 4.99 -3.25
CA GLY A 70 -5.74 4.63 -3.36
C GLY A 70 -5.93 3.34 -4.16
N GLU A 71 -5.28 3.24 -5.32
CA GLU A 71 -5.38 2.06 -6.18
C GLU A 71 -4.71 0.83 -5.55
N MET A 72 -3.53 1.00 -4.95
CA MET A 72 -2.87 -0.07 -4.21
C MET A 72 -3.76 -0.65 -3.11
N ASN A 73 -4.40 0.21 -2.32
CA ASN A 73 -5.26 -0.25 -1.23
C ASN A 73 -6.50 -0.97 -1.76
N LYS A 74 -7.15 -0.43 -2.80
CA LYS A 74 -8.31 -1.09 -3.42
C LYS A 74 -7.95 -2.47 -3.94
N GLU A 75 -6.87 -2.58 -4.71
CA GLU A 75 -6.41 -3.84 -5.28
C GLU A 75 -6.10 -4.89 -4.20
N LEU A 76 -5.40 -4.49 -3.13
CA LEU A 76 -5.11 -5.40 -2.01
C LEU A 76 -6.37 -5.85 -1.26
N MET A 77 -7.35 -4.97 -1.08
CA MET A 77 -8.63 -5.33 -0.47
C MET A 77 -9.42 -6.30 -1.35
N THR A 78 -9.48 -6.04 -2.66
CA THR A 78 -10.13 -6.95 -3.62
C THR A 78 -9.46 -8.34 -3.61
N LEU A 79 -8.14 -8.41 -3.67
CA LEU A 79 -7.40 -9.68 -3.62
C LEU A 79 -7.62 -10.41 -2.29
N ALA A 80 -7.78 -9.70 -1.18
CA ALA A 80 -8.11 -10.30 0.11
C ALA A 80 -9.55 -10.87 0.12
N GLU A 81 -10.53 -10.13 -0.38
CA GLU A 81 -11.92 -10.59 -0.50
C GLU A 81 -12.04 -11.83 -1.42
N GLU A 82 -11.30 -11.85 -2.53
CA GLU A 82 -11.21 -13.02 -3.43
C GLU A 82 -10.60 -14.25 -2.76
N ALA A 83 -9.67 -14.04 -1.81
CA ALA A 83 -9.12 -15.09 -0.97
C ALA A 83 -10.05 -15.52 0.18
N GLY A 84 -11.25 -14.93 0.28
CA GLY A 84 -12.26 -15.25 1.29
C GLY A 84 -12.20 -14.43 2.57
N VAL A 85 -11.45 -13.33 2.59
CA VAL A 85 -11.39 -12.41 3.74
C VAL A 85 -12.63 -11.51 3.76
N GLU A 86 -13.32 -11.44 4.90
CA GLU A 86 -14.39 -10.46 5.11
C GLU A 86 -13.82 -9.15 5.69
N ILE A 87 -13.99 -8.03 4.99
CA ILE A 87 -13.49 -6.72 5.43
C ILE A 87 -14.64 -5.90 6.04
N ALA A 88 -14.53 -5.58 7.34
CA ALA A 88 -15.50 -4.75 8.04
C ALA A 88 -15.08 -3.26 8.01
N PHE A 89 -15.75 -2.45 7.18
CA PHE A 89 -15.55 -1.00 7.13
C PHE A 89 -16.30 -0.27 8.25
N GLY A 90 -15.75 0.86 8.72
CA GLY A 90 -16.37 1.68 9.78
C GLY A 90 -16.21 1.11 11.19
N ALA A 91 -15.60 -0.06 11.34
CA ALA A 91 -15.25 -0.62 12.62
C ALA A 91 -14.00 0.08 13.21
N SER A 92 -14.01 0.32 14.51
CA SER A 92 -12.88 0.86 15.26
C SER A 92 -12.51 -0.09 16.40
N TYR A 93 -11.22 -0.18 16.72
CA TYR A 93 -10.72 -1.02 17.80
C TYR A 93 -10.19 -0.16 18.94
N ASP A 94 -10.64 -0.41 20.17
CA ASP A 94 -10.07 0.21 21.37
C ASP A 94 -8.95 -0.68 21.93
N ALA A 95 -7.72 -0.33 21.58
CA ALA A 95 -6.53 -1.03 22.05
C ALA A 95 -6.31 -0.96 23.57
N LYS A 96 -6.92 -0.01 24.28
CA LYS A 96 -6.81 0.10 25.75
C LYS A 96 -7.82 -0.78 26.46
N ALA A 97 -9.00 -0.94 25.89
CA ALA A 97 -10.03 -1.81 26.46
C ALA A 97 -9.78 -3.30 26.18
N SER A 98 -8.87 -3.63 25.24
CA SER A 98 -8.69 -5.00 24.72
C SER A 98 -10.02 -5.66 24.32
N ALA A 99 -10.99 -4.82 23.93
CA ALA A 99 -12.35 -5.21 23.64
C ALA A 99 -12.72 -4.62 22.28
N PRO A 100 -13.29 -5.41 21.35
CA PRO A 100 -13.84 -4.85 20.13
C PRO A 100 -14.93 -3.83 20.48
N LEU A 101 -14.86 -2.61 19.94
CA LEU A 101 -15.97 -1.67 20.03
C LEU A 101 -17.09 -2.20 19.11
N ALA A 102 -18.33 -2.13 19.59
CA ALA A 102 -19.50 -2.83 19.03
C ALA A 102 -19.56 -2.96 17.49
N GLY A 103 -19.60 -4.22 17.03
CA GLY A 103 -19.73 -4.65 15.63
C GLY A 103 -19.47 -6.16 15.56
N ARG A 104 -20.10 -6.89 14.64
CA ARG A 104 -19.76 -8.31 14.43
C ARG A 104 -18.36 -8.36 13.81
N HIS A 105 -17.40 -8.95 14.50
CA HIS A 105 -16.06 -9.21 13.99
C HIS A 105 -15.90 -10.70 13.70
N VAL A 106 -15.38 -11.02 12.53
CA VAL A 106 -14.70 -12.29 12.28
C VAL A 106 -13.29 -11.89 11.84
N VAL A 107 -12.32 -12.03 12.73
CA VAL A 107 -10.90 -11.93 12.34
C VAL A 107 -10.49 -13.32 11.89
N ILE A 108 -10.25 -13.51 10.59
CA ILE A 108 -9.62 -14.72 10.08
C ILE A 108 -8.12 -14.46 10.06
N THR A 109 -7.40 -15.09 10.98
CA THR A 109 -5.94 -15.10 10.96
C THR A 109 -5.43 -15.89 9.75
N ALA A 110 -4.17 -15.68 9.36
CA ALA A 110 -3.58 -16.34 8.19
C ALA A 110 -3.60 -17.89 8.24
N ASP A 111 -3.88 -18.47 9.41
CA ASP A 111 -4.06 -19.92 9.62
C ASP A 111 -5.52 -20.40 9.55
N GLY A 112 -6.46 -19.52 9.19
CA GLY A 112 -7.88 -19.84 9.04
C GLY A 112 -8.66 -19.93 10.36
N SER A 113 -8.03 -19.64 11.50
CA SER A 113 -8.74 -19.61 12.79
C SER A 113 -9.58 -18.33 12.94
N ARG A 114 -10.73 -18.46 13.62
CA ARG A 114 -11.68 -17.38 13.86
C ARG A 114 -11.45 -16.82 15.27
N VAL A 115 -11.28 -15.50 15.37
CA VAL A 115 -11.25 -14.75 16.65
C VAL A 115 -12.38 -13.73 16.67
#